data_AF-A0A9D8FE99-F1
#
_entry.id   AF-A0A9D8FE99-F1
#
_cell.length_a   1.000
_cell.length_b   1.000
_cell.length_c   1.000
_cell.angle_alpha   90.00
_cell.angle_beta   90.00
_cell.angle_gamma   90.00
#
_symmetry.space_group_name_H-M   'P 1'
#
loop_
_entity.id
_entity.type
_entity.pdbx_description
1 polymer ?
#
loop_
_entity_poly.entity_id
_entity_poly.type
_entity_poly.pdbx_seq_one_letter_code
_entity_poly.pdbx_strand_id
1 'polypeptide(L)'
;MLSLTWNAVNWGKKTIRVTSANKGGPAWRDVPIHDDFFDEIYSWFKSDQKPPAKPKRKRKKPPAVLQMNLRPIIYYHGHKITCIQTSWKGALTRAGIARRLRPYDLRHYFVTTALEKGADIKAVAEIVGSRPETIIRHYQHVSREIHRAAVSKIPALDPET
;
A
#
# COMPACT_ATOMS: atom_id res chain seq x y z
N MET A 1 6.36 -0.81 5.16
CA MET A 1 6.38 0.01 3.94
C MET A 1 7.77 0.58 3.69
N LEU A 2 8.34 1.41 4.57
CA LEU A 2 9.65 2.06 4.33
C LEU A 2 10.86 1.12 4.32
N SER A 3 10.67 -0.13 4.74
CA SER A 3 11.67 -1.19 4.70
C SER A 3 11.66 -2.02 3.40
N LEU A 4 10.73 -1.76 2.48
CA LEU A 4 10.62 -2.52 1.24
C LEU A 4 11.83 -2.24 0.33
N THR A 5 12.32 -3.31 -0.29
CA THR A 5 13.36 -3.27 -1.33
C THR A 5 12.80 -3.78 -2.64
N TRP A 6 13.51 -3.55 -3.74
CA TRP A 6 13.09 -4.04 -5.06
C TRP A 6 12.96 -5.57 -5.13
N ASN A 7 13.69 -6.32 -4.29
CA ASN A 7 13.55 -7.78 -4.14
C ASN A 7 12.19 -8.23 -3.60
N ALA A 8 11.43 -7.33 -2.98
CA ALA A 8 10.08 -7.64 -2.52
C ALA A 8 9.05 -7.64 -3.67
N VAL A 9 9.40 -7.10 -4.84
CA VAL A 9 8.50 -7.02 -5.99
C VAL A 9 8.63 -8.28 -6.85
N ASN A 10 7.51 -8.99 -7.02
CA ASN A 10 7.40 -10.10 -7.96
C ASN A 10 6.74 -9.61 -9.25
N TRP A 11 7.56 -9.37 -10.27
CA TRP A 11 7.10 -8.85 -11.56
C TRP A 11 6.18 -9.82 -12.31
N GLY A 12 6.46 -11.13 -12.25
CA GLY A 12 5.64 -12.14 -12.95
C GLY A 12 4.27 -12.34 -12.32
N LYS A 13 4.17 -12.24 -10.99
CA LYS A 13 2.90 -12.34 -10.26
C LYS A 13 2.20 -11.00 -10.06
N LYS A 14 2.84 -9.88 -10.43
CA LYS A 14 2.40 -8.51 -10.13
C LYS A 14 2.07 -8.31 -8.65
N THR A 15 2.94 -8.77 -7.75
CA THR A 15 2.74 -8.64 -6.29
C THR A 15 3.93 -7.99 -5.59
N ILE A 16 3.68 -7.39 -4.42
CA ILE A 16 4.71 -6.90 -3.49
C ILE A 16 4.60 -7.68 -2.19
N ARG A 17 5.68 -8.34 -1.80
CA ARG A 17 5.80 -9.00 -0.51
C ARG A 17 6.01 -7.98 0.61
N VAL A 18 5.06 -7.86 1.52
CA VAL A 18 5.13 -6.98 2.68
C VAL A 18 5.36 -7.82 3.92
N THR A 19 6.48 -7.62 4.60
CA THR A 19 6.71 -8.24 5.91
C THR A 19 5.84 -7.59 6.98
N SER A 20 5.25 -8.41 7.83
CA SER A 20 4.42 -7.95 8.93
C SER A 20 5.31 -7.49 10.10
N ALA A 21 4.79 -6.53 10.87
CA ALA A 21 5.38 -6.25 12.18
C ALA A 21 5.14 -7.47 13.10
N ASN A 22 6.02 -7.70 14.08
CA ASN A 22 5.88 -8.75 15.09
C ASN A 22 4.62 -8.52 15.94
N LYS A 23 3.46 -8.90 15.40
CA LYS A 23 2.12 -8.71 15.96
C LYS A 23 1.28 -9.99 15.91
N GLY A 24 1.94 -11.16 15.88
CA GLY A 24 1.29 -12.48 15.91
C GLY A 24 0.46 -12.84 14.68
N GLY A 25 0.69 -12.18 13.54
CA GLY A 25 0.12 -12.57 12.23
C GLY A 25 1.16 -13.23 11.33
N PRO A 26 0.78 -13.62 10.09
CA PRO A 26 1.73 -14.17 9.12
C PRO A 26 2.93 -13.25 8.95
N ALA A 27 4.14 -13.83 8.93
CA ALA A 27 5.40 -13.08 8.89
C ALA A 27 5.50 -12.15 7.67
N TRP A 28 4.77 -12.47 6.61
CA TRP A 28 4.68 -11.68 5.39
C TRP A 28 3.33 -11.93 4.71
N ARG A 29 3.00 -11.05 3.75
CA ARG A 29 1.84 -11.17 2.85
C ARG A 29 2.20 -10.65 1.48
N ASP A 30 1.60 -11.21 0.44
CA ASP A 30 1.77 -10.72 -0.93
C ASP A 30 0.59 -9.80 -1.27
N VAL A 31 0.90 -8.54 -1.63
CA VAL A 31 -0.09 -7.51 -1.98
C VAL A 31 -0.13 -7.38 -3.50
N PRO A 32 -1.27 -7.64 -4.17
CA PRO A 32 -1.41 -7.40 -5.59
C PRO A 32 -1.15 -5.93 -5.96
N ILE A 33 -0.43 -5.72 -7.05
CA ILE A 33 -0.20 -4.40 -7.65
C ILE A 33 -1.33 -4.18 -8.67
N HIS A 34 -2.01 -3.04 -8.55
CA HIS A 34 -3.00 -2.63 -9.54
C HIS A 34 -2.33 -2.41 -10.90
N ASP A 35 -2.98 -2.79 -12.00
CA ASP A 35 -2.39 -2.69 -13.35
C ASP A 35 -1.96 -1.26 -13.69
N ASP A 36 -2.81 -0.25 -13.44
CA ASP A 36 -2.47 1.17 -13.65
C ASP A 36 -1.24 1.64 -12.85
N PHE A 37 -0.94 1.00 -11.72
CA PHE A 37 0.23 1.34 -10.91
C PHE A 37 1.46 0.51 -11.31
N PHE A 38 1.27 -0.63 -11.98
CA PHE A 38 2.34 -1.53 -12.36
C PHE A 38 3.33 -0.87 -13.32
N ASP A 39 2.83 -0.11 -14.29
CA ASP A 39 3.69 0.59 -15.25
C ASP A 39 4.52 1.70 -14.58
N GLU A 40 3.90 2.43 -13.66
CA GLU A 40 4.56 3.50 -12.90
C GLU A 40 5.68 2.94 -12.02
N ILE A 41 5.41 1.88 -11.24
CA ILE A 41 6.42 1.27 -10.37
C ILE A 41 7.54 0.60 -11.18
N TYR A 42 7.24 0.05 -12.36
CA TYR A 42 8.24 -0.52 -13.24
C TYR A 42 9.12 0.56 -13.89
N SER A 43 8.54 1.69 -14.29
CA SER A 43 9.28 2.87 -14.77
C SER A 43 10.19 3.45 -13.68
N TRP A 44 9.70 3.52 -12.44
CA TRP A 44 10.51 3.90 -11.29
C TRP A 44 11.67 2.94 -11.07
N PHE A 45 11.43 1.62 -11.10
CA PHE A 45 12.50 0.62 -10.98
C PHE A 45 13.59 0.82 -12.04
N LYS A 46 13.22 1.05 -13.31
CA LYS A 46 14.18 1.37 -14.39
C LYS A 46 14.96 2.66 -14.13
N SER A 47 14.31 3.67 -13.56
CA SER A 47 14.96 4.94 -13.23
C SER A 47 15.99 4.78 -12.11
N ASP A 48 15.68 3.97 -11.10
CA ASP A 48 16.60 3.60 -10.02
C ASP A 48 17.79 2.74 -10.49
N GLN A 49 17.68 2.12 -11.68
CA GLN A 49 18.81 1.39 -12.26
C GLN A 49 19.95 2.29 -12.71
N LYS A 50 19.65 3.56 -13.03
CA LYS A 50 20.66 4.51 -13.44
C LYS A 50 21.55 4.84 -12.23
N PRO A 51 22.89 4.83 -12.38
CA PRO A 51 23.76 5.23 -11.28
C PRO A 51 23.38 6.65 -10.83
N PRO A 52 23.37 6.93 -9.51
CA PRO A 52 23.04 8.26 -9.02
C PRO A 52 23.99 9.26 -9.67
N ALA A 53 23.46 10.42 -10.07
CA ALA A 53 24.26 11.51 -10.62
C ALA A 53 25.48 11.76 -9.72
N LYS A 54 26.64 12.01 -10.34
CA LYS A 54 27.89 12.24 -9.60
C LYS A 54 27.64 13.29 -8.51
N PRO A 55 28.02 13.02 -7.24
CA PRO A 55 27.71 13.93 -6.16
C PRO A 55 28.38 15.29 -6.42
N LYS A 56 27.63 16.39 -6.29
CA LYS A 56 28.13 17.76 -6.46
C LYS A 56 29.27 18.12 -5.48
N ARG A 57 29.44 17.34 -4.40
CA ARG A 57 30.51 17.47 -3.41
C ARG A 57 31.19 16.12 -3.21
N LYS A 58 32.53 16.10 -3.14
CA LYS A 58 33.29 14.89 -2.78
C LYS A 58 32.85 14.39 -1.41
N ARG A 59 32.15 13.24 -1.34
CA ARG A 59 31.85 12.56 -0.08
C ARG A 59 33.11 11.82 0.38
N LYS A 60 33.44 11.87 1.68
CA LYS A 60 34.61 11.17 2.25
C LYS A 60 34.55 9.64 2.08
N LYS A 61 33.34 9.07 1.96
CA LYS A 61 33.11 7.65 1.59
C LYS A 61 31.90 7.56 0.66
N PRO A 62 31.98 6.85 -0.48
CA PRO A 62 30.80 6.52 -1.27
C PRO A 62 29.88 5.60 -0.45
N PRO A 63 28.54 5.68 -0.62
CA PRO A 63 27.65 4.69 -0.04
C PRO A 63 28.02 3.31 -0.60
N ALA A 64 27.94 2.28 0.24
CA ALA A 64 28.12 0.90 -0.20
C ALA A 64 27.17 0.64 -1.37
N VAL A 65 27.71 0.11 -2.48
CA VAL A 65 26.91 -0.26 -3.64
C VAL A 65 26.12 -1.51 -3.24
N LEU A 66 24.93 -1.31 -2.68
CA LEU A 66 23.98 -2.41 -2.51
C LEU A 66 23.63 -2.95 -3.90
N GLN A 67 23.57 -4.28 -4.01
CA GLN A 67 23.01 -4.94 -5.18
C GLN A 67 21.65 -4.31 -5.49
N MET A 68 21.33 -4.11 -6.77
CA MET A 68 20.16 -3.36 -7.24
C MET A 68 18.86 -3.80 -6.53
N ASN A 69 18.65 -5.11 -6.43
CA ASN A 69 17.45 -5.69 -5.84
C ASN A 69 17.36 -5.45 -4.32
N LEU A 70 18.48 -5.21 -3.65
CA LEU A 70 18.54 -4.92 -2.21
C LEU A 70 18.37 -3.43 -1.89
N ARG A 71 18.28 -2.56 -2.91
CA ARG A 71 18.04 -1.14 -2.68
C ARG A 71 16.63 -0.92 -2.12
N PRO A 72 16.47 -0.07 -1.10
CA PRO A 72 15.15 0.34 -0.63
C PRO A 72 14.39 1.02 -1.77
N ILE A 73 13.10 0.74 -1.91
CA ILE A 73 12.25 1.43 -2.90
C ILE A 73 12.14 2.90 -2.52
N ILE A 74 11.99 3.20 -1.23
CA ILE A 74 11.86 4.56 -0.72
C ILE A 74 13.16 4.93 0.03
N TYR A 75 13.93 5.84 -0.54
CA TYR A 75 15.22 6.26 0.00
C TYR A 75 15.50 7.75 -0.26
N TYR A 76 16.47 8.30 0.46
CA TYR A 76 16.98 9.66 0.26
C TYR A 76 18.51 9.63 0.23
N HIS A 77 19.11 10.17 -0.83
CA HIS A 77 20.57 10.16 -1.06
C HIS A 77 21.24 8.77 -0.94
N GLY A 78 20.56 7.73 -1.39
CA GLY A 78 21.00 6.34 -1.32
C GLY A 78 20.79 5.64 0.03
N HIS A 79 20.18 6.32 1.01
CA HIS A 79 19.93 5.76 2.33
C HIS A 79 18.43 5.55 2.56
N LYS A 80 18.07 4.41 3.16
CA LYS A 80 16.69 4.15 3.58
C LYS A 80 16.19 5.27 4.49
N ILE A 81 14.94 5.68 4.30
CA ILE A 81 14.28 6.60 5.22
C ILE A 81 13.51 5.81 6.28
N THR A 82 13.37 6.38 7.47
CA THR A 82 12.65 5.77 8.60
C THR A 82 11.31 6.43 8.87
N CYS A 83 11.10 7.67 8.41
CA CYS A 83 9.83 8.39 8.50
C CYS A 83 9.60 9.26 7.25
N ILE A 84 8.35 9.61 7.00
CA ILE A 84 7.92 10.45 5.87
C ILE A 84 7.15 11.69 6.35
N GLN A 85 7.21 12.04 7.64
CA GLN A 85 6.35 13.10 8.21
C GLN A 85 6.59 14.46 7.53
N THR A 86 7.84 14.85 7.34
CA THR A 86 8.21 16.12 6.71
C THR A 86 7.82 16.15 5.24
N SER A 87 8.16 15.09 4.48
CA SER A 87 7.81 15.01 3.06
C SER A 87 6.31 14.94 2.84
N TRP A 88 5.58 14.25 3.72
CA TRP A 88 4.12 14.18 3.75
C TRP A 88 3.49 15.54 3.98
N LYS A 89 3.93 16.30 5.00
CA LYS A 89 3.45 17.67 5.25
C LYS A 89 3.68 18.56 4.02
N GLY A 90 4.87 18.49 3.43
CA GLY A 90 5.18 19.22 2.20
C GLY A 90 4.28 18.83 1.02
N ALA A 91 3.95 17.55 0.87
CA ALA A 91 3.02 17.07 -0.15
C ALA A 91 1.60 17.62 0.06
N LEU A 92 1.09 17.61 1.30
CA LEU A 92 -0.21 18.19 1.62
C LEU A 92 -0.28 19.68 1.31
N THR A 93 0.75 20.44 1.68
CA THR A 93 0.83 21.88 1.39
C THR A 93 0.81 22.15 -0.11
N ARG A 94 1.60 21.41 -0.91
CA ARG A 94 1.60 21.55 -2.38
C ARG A 94 0.27 21.16 -3.02
N ALA A 95 -0.45 20.22 -2.42
CA ALA A 95 -1.77 19.80 -2.86
C ALA A 95 -2.91 20.72 -2.36
N GLY A 96 -2.62 21.78 -1.60
CA GLY A 96 -3.65 22.68 -1.04
C GLY A 96 -4.50 22.06 0.08
N ILE A 97 -4.04 20.97 0.71
CA ILE A 97 -4.81 20.26 1.73
C ILE A 97 -4.53 20.90 3.11
N ALA A 98 -5.47 21.70 3.60
CA ALA A 98 -5.37 22.37 4.90
C ALA A 98 -5.78 21.48 6.08
N ARG A 99 -6.65 20.49 5.85
CA ARG A 99 -7.12 19.57 6.90
C ARG A 99 -6.02 18.62 7.37
N ARG A 100 -6.13 18.14 8.61
CA ARG A 100 -5.26 17.08 9.12
C ARG A 100 -5.49 15.79 8.33
N LEU A 101 -4.46 15.32 7.64
CA LEU A 101 -4.43 14.03 6.96
C LEU A 101 -3.11 13.32 7.30
N ARG A 102 -3.18 12.08 7.75
CA ARG A 102 -2.04 11.23 8.10
C ARG A 102 -1.81 10.20 6.99
N PRO A 103 -0.59 9.68 6.81
CA PRO A 103 -0.35 8.59 5.86
C PRO A 103 -1.22 7.35 6.13
N TYR A 104 -1.54 7.07 7.40
CA TYR A 104 -2.41 5.96 7.76
C TYR A 104 -3.86 6.14 7.29
N ASP A 105 -4.30 7.38 7.05
CA ASP A 105 -5.65 7.65 6.54
C ASP A 105 -5.79 7.19 5.07
N LEU A 106 -4.70 7.09 4.31
CA LEU A 106 -4.70 6.45 2.98
C LEU A 106 -5.08 4.96 3.05
N ARG A 107 -4.61 4.26 4.10
CA ARG A 107 -4.99 2.87 4.34
C ARG A 107 -6.45 2.75 4.73
N HIS A 108 -6.96 3.69 5.53
CA HIS A 108 -8.39 3.74 5.85
C HIS A 108 -9.23 3.94 4.59
N TYR A 109 -8.85 4.89 3.75
CA TYR A 109 -9.51 5.14 2.47
C TYR A 109 -9.53 3.89 1.59
N PHE A 110 -8.39 3.20 1.43
CA PHE A 110 -8.34 1.95 0.67
C PHE A 110 -9.35 0.91 1.17
N VAL A 111 -9.41 0.66 2.49
CA VAL A 111 -10.33 -0.34 3.05
C VAL A 111 -11.78 0.07 2.84
N THR A 112 -12.12 1.32 3.17
CA THR A 112 -13.48 1.84 2.98
C THR A 112 -13.92 1.70 1.53
N THR A 113 -13.15 2.24 0.57
CA THR A 113 -13.51 2.22 -0.85
C THR A 113 -13.57 0.80 -1.43
N ALA A 114 -12.68 -0.10 -0.99
CA ALA A 114 -12.74 -1.49 -1.44
C ALA A 114 -14.05 -2.16 -0.99
N LEU A 115 -14.43 -1.98 0.27
CA LEU A 115 -15.67 -2.53 0.82
C LEU A 115 -16.92 -1.89 0.20
N GLU A 116 -16.94 -0.58 -0.03
CA GLU A 116 -18.02 0.12 -0.72
C GLU A 116 -18.23 -0.41 -2.14
N LYS A 117 -17.14 -0.82 -2.82
CA LYS A 117 -17.18 -1.47 -4.13
C LYS A 117 -17.48 -2.98 -4.07
N GLY A 118 -17.86 -3.50 -2.90
CA GLY A 118 -18.27 -4.89 -2.71
C GLY A 118 -17.12 -5.89 -2.62
N ALA A 119 -15.89 -5.44 -2.32
CA ALA A 119 -14.77 -6.37 -2.10
C ALA A 119 -15.02 -7.24 -0.87
N ASP A 120 -14.57 -8.50 -0.95
CA ASP A 120 -14.67 -9.43 0.17
C ASP A 120 -13.85 -8.98 1.38
N ILE A 121 -14.46 -9.04 2.57
CA ILE A 121 -13.85 -8.56 3.82
C ILE A 121 -12.57 -9.35 4.14
N LYS A 122 -12.57 -10.66 3.90
CA LYS A 122 -11.41 -11.51 4.18
C LYS A 122 -10.27 -11.19 3.23
N ALA A 123 -10.54 -11.01 1.94
CA ALA A 123 -9.55 -10.58 0.95
C ALA A 123 -8.94 -9.22 1.32
N VAL A 124 -9.77 -8.22 1.66
CA VAL A 124 -9.27 -6.91 2.09
C VAL A 124 -8.43 -7.02 3.36
N ALA A 125 -8.86 -7.83 4.34
CA ALA A 125 -8.13 -8.08 5.58
C ALA A 125 -6.74 -8.66 5.34
N GLU A 126 -6.63 -9.65 4.45
CA GLU A 126 -5.38 -10.28 4.06
C GLU A 126 -4.44 -9.27 3.38
N ILE A 127 -4.92 -8.49 2.41
CA ILE A 127 -4.14 -7.47 1.69
C ILE A 127 -3.56 -6.45 2.67
N VAL A 128 -4.40 -5.90 3.54
CA VAL A 128 -3.95 -4.87 4.46
C VAL A 128 -3.13 -5.48 5.60
N GLY A 129 -3.27 -6.77 5.91
CA GLY A 129 -2.64 -7.43 7.05
C GLY A 129 -3.32 -7.04 8.36
N SER A 130 -4.66 -7.06 8.36
CA SER A 130 -5.52 -6.88 9.53
C SER A 130 -6.33 -8.15 9.76
N ARG A 131 -6.87 -8.34 10.96
CA ARG A 131 -7.83 -9.42 11.20
C ARG A 131 -9.21 -9.02 10.65
N PRO A 132 -9.97 -9.91 10.01
CA PRO A 132 -11.31 -9.60 9.50
C PRO A 132 -12.22 -8.97 10.56
N GLU A 133 -12.16 -9.44 11.80
CA GLU A 133 -12.94 -8.91 12.92
C GLU A 133 -12.60 -7.45 13.23
N THR A 134 -11.33 -7.08 13.05
CA THR A 134 -10.88 -5.68 13.20
C THR A 134 -11.46 -4.81 12.09
N ILE A 135 -11.53 -5.30 10.86
CA ILE A 135 -12.15 -4.58 9.75
C ILE A 135 -13.65 -4.42 10.01
N ILE A 136 -14.37 -5.48 10.36
CA ILE A 136 -15.80 -5.42 10.65
C ILE A 136 -16.08 -4.38 11.74
N ARG A 137 -15.33 -4.40 12.84
CA ARG A 137 -15.50 -3.45 13.95
C ARG A 137 -15.29 -1.99 13.52
N HIS A 138 -14.30 -1.72 12.67
CA HIS A 138 -13.97 -0.36 12.27
C HIS A 138 -14.80 0.17 11.09
N TYR A 139 -15.33 -0.71 10.24
CA TYR A 139 -16.03 -0.35 9.00
C TYR A 139 -17.47 -0.89 8.95
N GLN A 140 -18.08 -1.11 10.12
CA GLN A 140 -19.46 -1.61 10.26
C GLN A 140 -20.50 -0.83 9.44
N HIS A 141 -20.29 0.47 9.22
CA HIS A 141 -21.23 1.31 8.48
C HIS A 141 -21.23 0.96 6.99
N VAL A 142 -20.05 0.71 6.41
CA VAL A 142 -19.91 0.23 5.02
C VAL A 142 -20.51 -1.17 4.88
N SER A 143 -20.34 -2.03 5.90
CA SER A 143 -20.98 -3.35 5.96
C SER A 143 -22.50 -3.28 5.88
N ARG A 144 -23.17 -2.22 6.36
CA ARG A 144 -24.63 -2.07 6.20
C ARG A 144 -25.06 -1.91 4.75
N GLU A 145 -24.30 -1.18 3.94
CA GLU A 145 -24.57 -1.03 2.50
C GLU A 145 -24.32 -2.34 1.76
N ILE A 146 -23.23 -3.04 2.11
CA ILE A 146 -22.96 -4.39 1.61
C ILE A 146 -24.11 -5.34 1.99
N HIS A 147 -24.62 -5.28 3.22
CA HIS A 147 -25.74 -6.11 3.66
C HIS A 147 -27.02 -5.82 2.85
N ARG A 148 -27.32 -4.55 2.58
CA ARG A 148 -28.45 -4.19 1.70
C ARG A 148 -28.27 -4.73 0.29
N ALA A 149 -27.06 -4.60 -0.28
CA ALA A 149 -26.74 -5.14 -1.59
C ALA A 149 -26.78 -6.68 -1.63
N ALA A 150 -26.51 -7.35 -0.50
CA ALA A 150 -26.66 -8.80 -0.38
C ALA A 150 -28.15 -9.20 -0.35
N VAL A 151 -28.98 -8.48 0.42
CA VAL A 151 -30.43 -8.70 0.46
C VAL A 151 -31.07 -8.46 -0.91
N SER A 152 -30.64 -7.44 -1.65
CA SER A 152 -31.19 -7.14 -2.99
C SER A 152 -30.85 -8.18 -4.07
N LYS A 153 -29.93 -9.12 -3.78
CA LYS A 153 -29.59 -10.24 -4.69
C LYS A 153 -30.45 -11.48 -4.45
N ILE A 154 -31.24 -11.50 -3.38
CA ILE A 154 -32.20 -12.58 -3.12
C ILE A 154 -33.36 -12.43 -4.13
N PRO A 155 -33.87 -13.54 -4.71
CA PRO A 155 -35.03 -13.49 -5.60
C PRO A 155 -36.22 -12.76 -4.95
N ALA A 156 -37.03 -12.09 -5.77
CA ALA A 156 -38.30 -11.55 -5.31
C ALA A 156 -39.17 -12.69 -4.76
N LEU A 157 -39.99 -12.40 -3.75
CA LEU A 157 -41.02 -13.34 -3.32
C LEU A 157 -42.00 -13.52 -4.48
N ASP A 158 -42.20 -14.77 -4.91
CA ASP A 158 -43.22 -15.07 -5.91
C ASP A 158 -44.59 -14.69 -5.32
N PRO A 159 -45.40 -13.87 -6.02
CA PRO A 159 -46.68 -13.41 -5.50
C PRO A 159 -47.80 -14.47 -5.49
N GLU A 160 -47.50 -15.74 -5.80
CA GLU A 160 -48.51 -16.81 -5.99
C GLU A 160 -48.38 -18.02 -5.03
N THR A 161 -47.74 -17.88 -3.87
CA THR A 161 -47.82 -18.86 -2.76
C THR A 161 -48.31 -18.21 -1.48
#